data_AF-A0A7T4TWA9-F1
#
_entry.id   AF-A0A7T4TWA9-F1
#
_cell.length_a   1.000
_cell.length_b   1.000
_cell.length_c   1.000
_cell.angle_alpha   90.00
_cell.angle_beta   90.00
_cell.angle_gamma   90.00
#
_symmetry.space_group_name_H-M   'P 1'
#
loop_
_entity.id
_entity.type
_entity.pdbx_description
1 polymer ?
#
loop_
_entity_poly.entity_id
_entity_poly.type
_entity_poly.pdbx_seq_one_letter_code
_entity_poly.pdbx_strand_id
1 'polypeptide(L)'
;MTPPLPQSLSPLRWRWILLTTRHRDVRFLYWPPQHPAGYRNLRMFDRGGYNIGRLVWVVCDTCRVGSINKISIDPDRHRQGLGRRLVRRALADGPGYACQTTHQSPQARKFFPVLEEEFRIALPEFGGVCEHLSSPTRFRAPSTGRRPRPMLERSV
;
A
#
# COMPACT_ATOMS: atom_id res chain seq x y z
N MET A 1 25.38 10.56 2.89
CA MET A 1 24.92 9.52 1.95
C MET A 1 23.74 10.05 1.15
N THR A 2 23.68 9.77 -0.16
CA THR A 2 22.56 10.16 -1.02
C THR A 2 21.44 9.14 -0.87
N PRO A 3 20.19 9.55 -0.59
CA PRO A 3 19.09 8.60 -0.46
C PRO A 3 18.82 7.86 -1.78
N PRO A 4 18.46 6.58 -1.72
CA PRO A 4 18.17 5.80 -2.92
C PRO A 4 17.01 6.42 -3.70
N LEU A 5 17.12 6.44 -5.03
CA LEU A 5 16.08 6.98 -5.90
C LEU A 5 14.88 6.02 -5.96
N PRO A 6 13.65 6.46 -5.62
CA PRO A 6 12.46 5.64 -5.79
C PRO A 6 12.20 5.30 -7.26
N GLN A 7 11.77 4.06 -7.52
CA GLN A 7 11.48 3.59 -8.88
C GLN A 7 10.46 4.49 -9.60
N SER A 8 10.76 4.83 -10.87
CA SER A 8 9.88 5.65 -11.72
C SER A 8 9.70 7.11 -11.27
N LEU A 9 10.59 7.61 -10.40
CA LEU A 9 10.62 9.00 -9.93
C LEU A 9 11.95 9.64 -10.36
N SER A 10 11.92 10.83 -10.96
CA SER A 10 13.13 11.53 -11.42
C SER A 10 13.93 12.09 -10.23
N PRO A 11 15.27 12.20 -10.29
CA PRO A 11 16.09 12.76 -9.21
C PRO A 11 15.65 14.15 -8.75
N LEU A 12 15.32 15.05 -9.68
CA LEU A 12 14.85 16.41 -9.38
C LEU A 12 13.56 16.41 -8.57
N ARG A 13 12.56 15.63 -9.00
CA ARG A 13 11.29 15.46 -8.27
C ARG A 13 11.51 14.85 -6.89
N TRP A 14 12.44 13.90 -6.76
CA TRP A 14 12.74 13.29 -5.46
C TRP A 14 13.33 14.32 -4.50
N ARG A 15 14.34 15.06 -4.97
CA ARG A 15 14.96 16.14 -4.21
C ARG A 15 13.93 17.21 -3.82
N TRP A 16 13.05 17.60 -4.73
CA TRP A 16 11.94 18.52 -4.45
C TRP A 16 10.98 17.99 -3.36
N ILE A 17 10.61 16.72 -3.41
CA ILE A 17 9.76 16.09 -2.38
C ILE A 17 10.48 16.12 -1.02
N LEU A 18 11.75 15.72 -0.98
CA LEU A 18 12.54 15.73 0.27
C LEU A 18 12.65 17.14 0.87
N LEU A 19 12.86 18.16 0.02
CA LEU A 19 12.94 19.56 0.45
C LEU A 19 11.60 20.08 0.98
N THR A 20 10.52 19.90 0.22
CA THR A 20 9.19 20.44 0.55
C THR A 20 8.52 19.74 1.73
N THR A 21 8.90 18.50 2.01
CA THR A 21 8.35 17.71 3.13
C THR A 21 9.40 17.41 4.20
N ARG A 22 10.40 18.29 4.36
CA ARG A 22 11.48 18.14 5.34
C ARG A 22 11.02 18.03 6.80
N HIS A 23 9.82 18.55 7.10
CA HIS A 23 9.20 18.56 8.42
C HIS A 23 8.43 17.26 8.73
N ARG A 24 8.27 16.36 7.75
CA ARG A 24 7.59 15.08 7.96
C ARG A 24 8.59 13.99 8.32
N ASP A 25 8.29 13.24 9.36
CA ASP A 25 9.10 12.07 9.77
C ASP A 25 8.95 10.91 8.80
N VAL A 26 7.75 10.75 8.22
CA VAL A 26 7.42 9.71 7.25
C VAL A 26 6.69 10.31 6.05
N ARG A 27 7.10 9.87 4.86
CA ARG A 27 6.52 10.25 3.57
C ARG A 27 5.94 9.02 2.90
N PHE A 28 4.76 9.19 2.33
CA PHE A 28 4.06 8.13 1.64
C PHE A 28 4.09 8.41 0.14
N LEU A 29 4.64 7.49 -0.64
CA LEU A 29 4.58 7.55 -2.09
C LEU A 29 3.64 6.45 -2.61
N TYR A 30 2.60 6.87 -3.32
CA TYR A 30 1.60 5.99 -3.91
C TYR A 30 1.89 5.76 -5.39
N TRP A 31 1.95 4.49 -5.78
CA TRP A 31 1.97 4.04 -7.16
C TRP A 31 0.57 3.52 -7.50
N PRO A 32 -0.20 4.25 -8.32
CA PRO A 32 -1.51 3.79 -8.76
C PRO A 32 -1.37 2.55 -9.64
N PRO A 33 -2.44 1.73 -9.71
CA PRO A 33 -2.42 0.54 -10.54
C PRO A 33 -2.52 0.94 -12.02
N GLN A 34 -2.05 0.07 -12.92
CA GLN A 34 -2.16 0.31 -14.37
C GLN A 34 -3.57 0.05 -14.91
N HIS A 35 -4.39 -0.67 -14.14
CA HIS A 35 -5.75 -1.09 -14.47
C HIS A 35 -6.57 -1.17 -13.17
N PRO A 36 -7.91 -1.06 -13.21
CA PRO A 36 -8.76 -0.96 -12.01
C PRO A 36 -8.55 -2.08 -10.98
N ALA A 37 -8.43 -3.33 -11.43
CA ALA A 37 -8.16 -4.52 -10.62
C ALA A 37 -6.66 -4.78 -10.37
N GLY A 38 -5.79 -3.80 -10.66
CA GLY A 38 -4.34 -3.94 -10.48
C GLY A 38 -3.88 -3.68 -9.05
N TYR A 39 -2.69 -4.22 -8.74
CA TYR A 39 -2.03 -3.99 -7.46
C TYR A 39 -1.67 -2.52 -7.25
N ARG A 40 -2.14 -2.00 -6.14
CA ARG A 40 -1.83 -0.68 -5.59
C ARG A 40 -0.63 -0.80 -4.67
N ASN A 41 0.25 0.18 -4.71
CA ASN A 41 1.51 0.12 -3.99
C ASN A 41 1.77 1.44 -3.28
N LEU A 42 1.89 1.40 -1.97
CA LEU A 42 2.26 2.54 -1.14
C LEU A 42 3.60 2.23 -0.48
N ARG A 43 4.59 3.10 -0.64
CA ARG A 43 5.89 2.97 0.05
C ARG A 43 6.07 4.11 1.03
N MET A 44 6.74 3.79 2.13
CA MET A 44 7.05 4.73 3.20
C MET A 44 8.52 5.07 3.14
N PHE A 45 8.84 6.35 3.25
CA PHE A 45 10.20 6.84 3.31
C PHE A 45 10.38 7.68 4.57
N ASP A 46 11.48 7.48 5.27
CA ASP A 46 11.83 8.30 6.43
C ASP A 46 12.23 9.73 6.02
N ARG A 47 12.58 10.54 7.02
CA ARG A 47 13.07 11.91 6.82
C ARG A 47 14.31 11.98 5.91
N GLY A 48 15.20 10.98 5.97
CA GLY A 48 16.40 10.87 5.14
C GLY A 48 16.12 10.47 3.69
N GLY A 49 14.95 9.88 3.42
CA GLY A 49 14.59 9.35 2.10
C GLY A 49 14.88 7.85 1.94
N TYR A 50 15.10 7.13 3.03
CA TYR A 50 15.26 5.68 3.04
C TYR A 50 13.91 5.00 3.11
N ASN A 51 13.74 3.92 2.35
CA ASN A 51 12.51 3.14 2.36
C ASN A 51 12.41 2.36 3.68
N ILE A 52 11.37 2.65 4.46
CA ILE A 52 11.11 2.02 5.77
C ILE A 52 9.88 1.10 5.75
N GLY A 53 9.25 0.93 4.59
CA GLY A 53 8.15 -0.02 4.47
C GLY A 53 7.29 0.14 3.22
N ARG A 54 6.35 -0.78 3.09
CA ARG A 54 5.47 -0.89 1.94
C ARG A 54 4.14 -1.54 2.31
N LEU A 55 3.10 -1.10 1.64
CA LEU A 55 1.78 -1.70 1.58
C LEU A 55 1.47 -2.05 0.12
N VAL A 56 0.94 -3.26 -0.10
CA VAL A 56 0.41 -3.73 -1.37
C VAL A 56 -0.99 -4.27 -1.15
N TRP A 57 -1.94 -3.77 -1.92
CA TRP A 57 -3.33 -4.18 -1.86
C TRP A 57 -3.97 -4.13 -3.24
N VAL A 58 -5.13 -4.75 -3.36
CA VAL A 58 -5.96 -4.71 -4.55
C VAL A 58 -7.42 -4.57 -4.14
N VAL A 59 -8.22 -3.94 -4.97
CA VAL A 59 -9.67 -3.88 -4.81
C VAL A 59 -10.34 -4.29 -6.11
N CYS A 60 -11.50 -4.92 -6.01
CA CYS A 60 -12.38 -5.23 -7.12
C CYS A 60 -13.70 -4.50 -6.88
N ASP A 61 -13.96 -3.47 -7.69
CA ASP A 61 -15.18 -2.68 -7.58
C ASP A 61 -16.42 -3.51 -7.97
N THR A 62 -16.28 -4.44 -8.92
CA THR A 62 -17.37 -5.34 -9.34
C THR A 62 -17.87 -6.23 -8.21
N CYS A 63 -16.96 -6.84 -7.45
CA CYS A 63 -17.32 -7.73 -6.34
C CYS A 63 -17.39 -7.00 -4.99
N ARG A 64 -17.02 -5.71 -4.94
CA ARG A 64 -16.88 -4.93 -3.69
C ARG A 64 -16.02 -5.65 -2.64
N VAL A 65 -14.89 -6.22 -3.09
CA VAL A 65 -13.93 -6.89 -2.22
C VAL A 65 -12.55 -6.24 -2.33
N GLY A 66 -11.84 -6.19 -1.21
CA GLY A 66 -10.46 -5.75 -1.13
C GLY A 66 -9.56 -6.85 -0.56
N SER A 67 -8.29 -6.87 -0.95
CA SER A 67 -7.30 -7.77 -0.37
C SER A 67 -6.03 -6.99 -0.06
N ILE A 68 -5.58 -7.08 1.20
CA ILE A 68 -4.27 -6.58 1.63
C ILE A 68 -3.27 -7.73 1.51
N ASN A 69 -2.43 -7.67 0.49
CA ASN A 69 -1.51 -8.74 0.12
C ASN A 69 -0.17 -8.66 0.83
N LYS A 70 0.31 -7.44 1.15
CA LYS A 70 1.60 -7.27 1.82
C LYS A 70 1.63 -6.01 2.64
N ILE A 71 2.02 -6.16 3.90
CA ILE A 71 2.47 -5.07 4.77
C ILE A 71 3.87 -5.44 5.25
N SER A 72 4.83 -4.55 5.05
CA SER A 72 6.17 -4.68 5.60
C SER A 72 6.61 -3.33 6.14
N ILE A 73 7.08 -3.30 7.38
CA ILE A 73 7.59 -2.10 8.04
C ILE A 73 8.91 -2.50 8.68
N ASP A 74 9.91 -1.64 8.55
CA ASP A 74 11.18 -1.77 9.24
C ASP A 74 10.95 -2.01 10.75
N PRO A 75 11.51 -3.09 11.34
CA PRO A 75 11.38 -3.39 12.77
C PRO A 75 11.67 -2.22 13.70
N ASP A 76 12.66 -1.39 13.35
CA ASP A 76 13.07 -0.22 14.15
C ASP A 76 12.02 0.92 14.12
N ARG A 77 11.02 0.78 13.25
CA ARG A 77 9.89 1.70 13.08
C ARG A 77 8.56 1.08 13.52
N HIS A 78 8.58 -0.10 14.13
CA HIS A 78 7.37 -0.70 14.71
C HIS A 78 6.82 0.16 15.86
N ARG A 79 5.55 -0.06 16.21
CA ARG A 79 4.83 0.63 17.31
C ARG A 79 4.62 2.15 17.15
N GLN A 80 4.93 2.73 15.99
CA GLN A 80 4.64 4.14 15.67
C GLN A 80 3.27 4.34 14.98
N GLY A 81 2.38 3.35 15.06
CA GLY A 81 1.06 3.40 14.39
C GLY A 81 1.11 3.35 12.85
N LEU A 82 2.28 3.11 12.23
CA LEU A 82 2.43 3.07 10.77
C LEU A 82 1.58 1.97 10.12
N GLY A 83 1.52 0.79 10.73
CA GLY A 83 0.67 -0.30 10.23
C GLY A 83 -0.81 0.11 10.18
N ARG A 84 -1.30 0.74 11.25
CA ARG A 84 -2.67 1.25 11.34
C ARG A 84 -2.97 2.27 10.23
N ARG A 85 -2.05 3.21 9.99
CA ARG A 85 -2.17 4.21 8.92
C ARG A 85 -2.21 3.57 7.53
N LEU A 86 -1.39 2.54 7.29
CA LEU A 86 -1.39 1.78 6.05
C LEU A 86 -2.73 1.07 5.82
N VAL A 87 -3.25 0.35 6.82
CA VAL A 87 -4.53 -0.36 6.68
C VAL A 87 -5.68 0.62 6.46
N ARG A 88 -5.75 1.71 7.23
CA ARG A 88 -6.77 2.76 7.02
C ARG A 88 -6.75 3.30 5.59
N ARG A 89 -5.56 3.53 5.02
CA ARG A 89 -5.43 4.00 3.64
C ARG A 89 -5.90 2.97 2.61
N ALA A 90 -5.64 1.68 2.84
CA ALA A 90 -6.16 0.61 1.96
C ALA A 90 -7.69 0.56 1.99
N LEU A 91 -8.29 0.65 3.19
CA LEU A 91 -9.74 0.64 3.38
C LEU A 91 -10.43 1.87 2.75
N ALA A 92 -9.74 3.00 2.69
CA ALA A 92 -10.26 4.22 2.05
C ALA A 92 -10.49 4.07 0.54
N ASP A 93 -9.83 3.13 -0.14
CA ASP A 93 -10.07 2.87 -1.58
C ASP A 93 -11.36 2.09 -1.84
N GLY A 94 -11.97 1.48 -0.82
CA GLY A 94 -13.21 0.73 -0.93
C GLY A 94 -14.04 0.79 0.34
N PRO A 95 -14.66 1.94 0.65
CA PRO A 95 -15.52 2.04 1.83
C PRO A 95 -16.66 1.02 1.78
N GLY A 96 -16.77 0.23 2.85
CA GLY A 96 -17.78 -0.83 2.97
C GLY A 96 -17.50 -2.07 2.11
N TYR A 97 -16.31 -2.22 1.52
CA TYR A 97 -15.92 -3.44 0.83
C TYR A 97 -15.56 -4.51 1.86
N ALA A 98 -15.84 -5.78 1.54
CA ALA A 98 -15.32 -6.88 2.32
C ALA A 98 -13.81 -6.97 2.09
N CYS A 99 -13.01 -6.66 3.11
CA CYS A 99 -11.56 -6.64 3.01
C CYS A 99 -10.98 -7.91 3.63
N GLN A 100 -10.05 -8.56 2.95
CA GLN A 100 -9.37 -9.75 3.44
C GLN A 100 -7.87 -9.50 3.57
N THR A 101 -7.21 -10.30 4.39
CA THR A 101 -5.77 -10.19 4.58
C THR A 101 -5.10 -11.56 4.53
N THR A 102 -3.88 -11.62 4.01
CA THR A 102 -3.08 -12.84 4.05
C THR A 102 -2.26 -12.84 5.35
N HIS A 103 -2.66 -13.60 6.38
CA HIS A 103 -1.98 -13.68 7.68
C HIS A 103 -0.66 -14.47 7.62
N GLN A 104 0.24 -14.11 6.71
CA GLN A 104 1.46 -14.88 6.42
C GLN A 104 2.55 -14.79 7.49
N SER A 105 2.38 -13.97 8.55
CA SER A 105 3.36 -13.85 9.62
C SER A 105 2.74 -13.93 11.01
N PRO A 106 3.47 -14.42 12.04
CA PRO A 106 3.01 -14.41 13.43
C PRO A 106 2.66 -13.00 13.93
N GLN A 107 3.37 -11.98 13.42
CA GLN A 107 3.08 -10.59 13.75
C GLN A 107 1.76 -10.13 13.12
N ALA A 108 1.45 -10.53 11.88
CA ALA A 108 0.18 -10.25 11.23
C ALA A 108 -1.00 -10.85 12.02
N ARG A 109 -0.86 -12.08 12.51
CA ARG A 109 -1.90 -12.76 13.32
C ARG A 109 -2.24 -12.04 14.63
N LYS A 110 -1.30 -11.31 15.22
CA LYS A 110 -1.56 -10.47 16.40
C LYS A 110 -2.05 -9.07 16.03
N PHE A 111 -1.67 -8.58 14.86
CA PHE A 111 -1.92 -7.22 14.41
C PHE A 111 -3.33 -7.02 13.85
N PHE A 112 -3.80 -7.93 12.99
CA PHE A 112 -5.09 -7.76 12.31
C PHE A 112 -6.29 -7.84 13.25
N PRO A 113 -6.38 -8.75 14.25
CA PRO A 113 -7.50 -8.77 15.18
C PRO A 113 -7.68 -7.45 15.96
N VAL A 114 -6.58 -6.81 16.34
CA VAL A 114 -6.62 -5.48 17.00
C VAL A 114 -7.22 -4.43 16.06
N LEU A 115 -6.92 -4.49 14.77
CA LEU A 115 -7.47 -3.58 13.78
C LEU A 115 -8.91 -3.88 13.40
N GLU A 116 -9.34 -5.14 13.44
CA GLU A 116 -10.74 -5.53 13.23
C GLU A 116 -11.64 -4.88 14.29
N GLU A 117 -11.22 -4.97 15.56
CA GLU A 117 -11.92 -4.34 16.67
C GLU A 117 -11.93 -2.81 16.53
N GLU A 118 -10.77 -2.22 16.21
CA GLU A 118 -10.63 -0.76 16.10
C GLU A 118 -11.45 -0.16 14.94
N PHE A 119 -11.42 -0.80 13.77
CA PHE A 119 -12.12 -0.32 12.57
C PHE A 119 -13.55 -0.85 12.46
N ARG A 120 -13.96 -1.79 13.33
CA ARG A 120 -15.25 -2.49 13.27
C ARG A 120 -15.51 -3.10 11.89
N ILE A 121 -14.47 -3.67 11.29
CA ILE A 121 -14.50 -4.32 9.97
C ILE A 121 -13.87 -5.70 10.14
N ALA A 122 -14.52 -6.73 9.62
CA ALA A 122 -13.92 -8.06 9.55
C ALA A 122 -12.79 -8.07 8.51
N LEU A 123 -11.62 -8.59 8.90
CA LEU A 123 -10.42 -8.77 8.09
C LEU A 123 -10.01 -10.25 8.10
N PRO A 124 -10.90 -11.16 7.64
CA PRO A 124 -10.67 -12.59 7.74
C PRO A 124 -9.37 -13.01 7.04
N GLU A 125 -8.76 -14.06 7.58
CA GLU A 125 -7.65 -14.74 6.93
C GLU A 125 -8.10 -15.25 5.57
N PHE A 126 -7.30 -14.95 4.55
CA PHE A 126 -7.58 -15.20 3.14
C PHE A 126 -8.25 -16.56 2.86
N GLY A 127 -9.48 -16.52 2.35
CA GLY A 127 -10.24 -17.71 1.91
C GLY A 127 -10.29 -17.87 0.38
N GLY A 128 -9.61 -17.00 -0.36
CA GLY A 128 -9.65 -16.93 -1.83
C GLY A 128 -9.96 -15.52 -2.31
N VAL A 129 -9.23 -15.05 -3.33
CA VAL A 129 -9.56 -13.83 -4.07
C VAL A 129 -10.72 -14.12 -5.02
N CYS A 130 -11.60 -13.15 -5.27
CA CYS A 130 -12.65 -13.33 -6.29
C CYS A 130 -12.02 -13.57 -7.66
N GLU A 131 -12.73 -14.22 -8.58
CA GLU A 131 -12.18 -14.58 -9.90
C GLU A 131 -11.57 -13.38 -10.66
N HIS A 132 -12.12 -12.18 -10.47
CA HIS A 132 -11.61 -10.92 -11.04
C HIS A 132 -10.24 -10.50 -10.49
N LEU A 133 -9.91 -10.92 -9.27
CA LEU A 133 -8.62 -10.70 -8.62
C LEU A 133 -7.68 -11.91 -8.77
N SER A 134 -8.25 -13.12 -8.94
CA SER A 134 -7.54 -14.40 -9.13
C SER A 134 -7.05 -14.62 -10.54
N SER A 135 -7.75 -14.06 -11.54
CA SER A 135 -7.41 -14.27 -12.94
C SER A 135 -6.15 -13.49 -13.34
N PRO A 136 -5.07 -14.16 -13.79
CA PRO A 136 -4.02 -13.54 -14.59
C PRO A 136 -4.44 -13.42 -16.07
N THR A 137 -5.61 -13.94 -16.46
CA THR A 137 -5.94 -14.28 -17.84
C THR A 137 -6.88 -13.25 -18.49
N ARG A 138 -6.34 -12.56 -19.51
CA ARG A 138 -7.02 -11.82 -20.61
C ARG A 138 -7.29 -10.31 -20.50
N PHE A 139 -6.46 -9.56 -19.78
CA PHE A 139 -6.05 -8.24 -20.28
C PHE A 139 -4.53 -8.16 -20.39
N ARG A 140 -3.98 -8.78 -21.44
CA ARG A 140 -2.69 -8.35 -21.98
C ARG A 140 -2.97 -7.12 -22.83
N ALA A 141 -3.19 -5.98 -22.19
CA ALA A 141 -2.95 -4.71 -22.88
C ALA A 141 -1.43 -4.65 -23.16
N PRO A 142 -1.00 -4.19 -24.34
CA PRO A 142 0.42 -4.10 -24.64
C PRO A 142 1.09 -3.26 -23.55
N SER A 143 2.20 -3.77 -23.00
CA SER A 143 3.08 -3.02 -22.11
C SER A 143 3.81 -1.93 -22.91
N THR A 144 3.06 -0.98 -23.45
CA THR A 144 3.54 0.26 -24.07
C THR A 144 3.16 1.47 -23.22
N GLY A 145 2.38 1.27 -22.15
CA GLY A 145 1.96 2.31 -21.23
C GLY A 145 3.09 2.77 -20.29
N ARG A 146 3.27 4.08 -20.21
CA ARG A 146 4.14 4.75 -19.22
C ARG A 146 3.82 4.20 -17.83
N ARG A 147 4.82 3.66 -17.11
CA ARG A 147 4.63 3.22 -15.71
C ARG A 147 3.96 4.35 -14.92
N PRO A 148 2.90 4.06 -14.15
CA PRO A 148 2.17 5.08 -13.40
C PRO A 148 3.15 5.85 -12.51
N ARG A 149 3.08 7.18 -12.63
CA ARG A 149 4.03 8.06 -11.95
C ARG A 149 3.68 8.07 -10.46
N PRO A 150 4.66 7.82 -9.56
CA PRO A 150 4.42 7.93 -8.14
C PRO A 150 3.93 9.31 -7.71
N MET A 151 2.93 9.31 -6.85
CA MET A 151 2.32 10.48 -6.26
C MET A 151 2.67 10.58 -4.78
N LEU A 152 2.92 11.79 -4.30
CA LEU A 152 3.07 12.02 -2.87
C LEU A 152 1.69 11.92 -2.23
N GLU A 153 1.49 10.89 -1.43
CA GLU A 153 0.27 10.66 -0.69
C GLU A 153 0.31 11.48 0.62
N ARG A 154 -0.69 12.34 0.78
CA ARG A 154 -0.77 13.30 1.89
C ARG A 154 -1.84 12.92 2.91
N SER A 155 -2.75 12.02 2.55
CA SER A 155 -3.94 11.65 3.34
C SER A 155 -3.70 10.51 4.34
N VAL A 156 -2.46 10.02 4.45
CA VAL A 156 -2.07 8.91 5.35
C VAL A 156 -1.57 9.43 6.68
#